data_AF-A0A2W1K8J4-F1
#
_entry.id   AF-A0A2W1K8J4-F1
#
_cell.length_a   1.000
_cell.length_b   1.000
_cell.length_c   1.000
_cell.angle_alpha   90.00
_cell.angle_beta   90.00
_cell.angle_gamma   90.00
#
_symmetry.space_group_name_H-M   'P 1'
#
loop_
_entity.id
_entity.type
_entity.pdbx_description
1 polymer ?
#
loop_
_entity_poly.entity_id
_entity_poly.type
_entity_poly.pdbx_seq_one_letter_code
_entity_poly.pdbx_strand_id
1 'polypeptide(L)'
;MASSTHPNIDPQQRFLIENAQRRVKQKKNLMRHFVIFIAGSVLFIILDLVLGFGKEINETTNSNWFVWAILIWFFFFLIHFINVFVVNRFMGKEWEEKQLEFLIEKQQKKINKLQEKIDKDYPLPSPEVANNEPNQPLPPKPSV
;
A
#
# COMPACT_ATOMS: atom_id res chain seq x y z
N MET A 1 9.61 -15.93 38.27
CA MET A 1 10.42 -15.66 37.06
C MET A 1 9.48 -15.68 35.87
N ALA A 2 9.24 -14.54 35.24
CA ALA A 2 8.32 -14.44 34.09
C ALA A 2 9.02 -14.98 32.84
N SER A 3 8.47 -16.04 32.26
CA SER A 3 8.94 -16.61 30.99
C SER A 3 8.46 -15.69 29.87
N SER A 4 9.35 -14.86 29.32
CA SER A 4 9.09 -14.04 28.14
C SER A 4 9.05 -14.95 26.91
N THR A 5 7.86 -15.47 26.60
CA THR A 5 7.57 -16.18 25.36
C THR A 5 7.68 -15.17 24.22
N HIS A 6 8.85 -15.08 23.57
CA HIS A 6 8.93 -14.38 22.28
C HIS A 6 8.07 -15.19 21.31
N PRO A 7 6.93 -14.66 20.83
CA PRO A 7 6.17 -15.39 19.83
C PRO A 7 7.04 -15.42 18.59
N ASN A 8 7.46 -16.62 18.21
CA ASN A 8 8.06 -16.89 16.91
C ASN A 8 6.94 -16.72 15.88
N ILE A 9 6.57 -15.46 15.61
CA ILE A 9 5.54 -15.15 14.64
C ILE A 9 6.13 -15.54 13.29
N ASP A 10 5.60 -16.62 12.72
CA ASP A 10 5.88 -17.07 11.36
C ASP A 10 5.90 -15.84 10.42
N PRO A 11 6.96 -15.62 9.62
CA PRO A 11 7.06 -14.51 8.67
C PRO A 11 5.77 -14.26 7.88
N GLN A 12 5.02 -15.33 7.57
CA GLN A 12 3.73 -15.30 6.90
C GLN A 12 2.65 -14.55 7.72
N GLN A 13 2.53 -14.83 9.03
CA GLN A 13 1.56 -14.16 9.89
C GLN A 13 1.88 -12.67 10.09
N ARG A 14 3.17 -12.31 10.16
CA ARG A 14 3.59 -10.90 10.27
C ARG A 14 3.13 -10.11 9.04
N PHE A 15 3.28 -10.69 7.85
CA PHE A 15 2.84 -10.09 6.60
C PHE A 15 1.32 -9.87 6.54
N LEU A 16 0.53 -10.84 7.00
CA LEU A 16 -0.94 -10.74 7.05
C LEU A 16 -1.40 -9.63 8.02
N ILE A 17 -0.80 -9.55 9.21
CA ILE A 17 -1.10 -8.51 10.20
C ILE A 17 -0.71 -7.12 9.68
N GLU A 18 0.46 -7.00 9.06
CA GLU A 18 0.93 -5.74 8.49
C GLU A 18 0.03 -5.26 7.35
N ASN A 19 -0.45 -6.17 6.50
CA ASN A 19 -1.44 -5.87 5.47
C ASN A 19 -2.79 -5.43 6.05
N ALA A 20 -3.27 -6.08 7.11
CA ALA A 20 -4.49 -5.68 7.79
C ALA A 20 -4.38 -4.26 8.39
N GLN A 21 -3.23 -3.94 9.00
CA GLN A 21 -2.98 -2.60 9.54
C GLN A 21 -2.87 -1.52 8.45
N ARG A 22 -2.24 -1.83 7.31
CA ARG A 22 -2.14 -0.92 6.17
C ARG A 22 -3.51 -0.55 5.60
N ARG A 23 -4.44 -1.51 5.50
CA ARG A 23 -5.84 -1.28 5.06
C ARG A 23 -6.56 -0.23 5.92
N VAL A 24 -6.35 -0.26 7.24
CA VAL A 24 -6.96 0.70 8.18
C VAL A 24 -6.32 2.09 8.04
N LYS A 25 -5.00 2.15 7.82
CA LYS A 25 -4.26 3.41 7.70
C LYS A 25 -4.61 4.18 6.43
N GLN A 26 -4.85 3.48 5.32
CA GLN A 26 -5.31 4.09 4.06
C GLN A 26 -6.70 4.73 4.20
N LYS A 27 -7.65 4.05 4.87
CA LYS A 27 -8.99 4.62 5.16
C LYS A 27 -8.92 5.88 6.03
N LYS A 28 -8.00 5.90 7.00
CA LYS A 28 -7.81 7.05 7.90
C LYS A 28 -7.25 8.28 7.19
N ASN A 29 -6.29 8.10 6.27
CA ASN A 29 -5.75 9.21 5.50
C ASN A 29 -6.81 9.85 4.61
N LEU A 30 -7.68 9.05 3.98
CA LEU A 30 -8.78 9.58 3.16
C LEU A 30 -9.69 10.54 3.94
N MET A 31 -10.08 10.16 5.16
CA MET A 31 -10.95 10.99 6.01
C MET A 31 -10.28 12.28 6.45
N ARG A 32 -8.96 12.27 6.72
CA ARG A 32 -8.22 13.49 7.08
C ARG A 32 -8.24 14.53 5.95
N HIS A 33 -8.09 14.11 4.69
CA HIS A 33 -8.14 15.03 3.55
C HIS A 33 -9.54 15.63 3.38
N PHE A 34 -10.60 14.84 3.58
CA PHE A 34 -11.98 15.33 3.55
C PHE A 34 -12.25 16.42 4.60
N VAL A 35 -11.76 16.23 5.82
CA VAL A 35 -11.92 17.21 6.92
C VAL A 35 -11.14 18.50 6.64
N ILE A 36 -9.87 18.41 6.20
CA ILE A 36 -9.06 19.59 5.85
C ILE A 36 -9.68 20.32 4.65
N PHE A 37 -10.22 19.59 3.69
CA PHE A 37 -10.85 20.16 2.50
C PHE A 37 -12.10 20.97 2.86
N ILE A 38 -13.00 20.41 3.68
CA ILE A 38 -14.19 21.14 4.15
C ILE A 38 -13.77 22.37 4.96
N ALA A 39 -12.80 22.21 5.87
CA ALA A 39 -12.30 23.32 6.67
C ALA A 39 -11.70 24.43 5.78
N GLY A 40 -10.93 24.07 4.75
CA GLY A 40 -10.35 25.01 3.78
C GLY A 40 -11.41 25.73 2.94
N SER A 41 -12.44 25.01 2.47
CA SER A 41 -13.55 25.63 1.73
C SER A 41 -14.37 26.60 2.59
N VAL A 42 -14.68 26.22 3.84
CA VAL A 42 -15.38 27.11 4.77
C VAL A 42 -14.53 28.34 5.09
N LEU A 43 -13.22 28.15 5.30
CA LEU A 43 -12.28 29.25 5.51
C LEU A 43 -12.23 30.20 4.31
N PHE A 44 -12.20 29.69 3.07
CA PHE A 44 -12.20 30.52 1.87
C PHE A 44 -13.47 31.36 1.71
N ILE A 45 -14.64 30.78 2.03
CA ILE A 45 -15.93 31.49 2.04
C ILE A 45 -15.94 32.60 3.09
N ILE A 46 -15.40 32.33 4.29
CA ILE A 46 -15.32 33.32 5.36
C ILE A 46 -14.34 34.43 4.97
N LEU A 47 -13.19 34.12 4.37
CA LEU A 47 -12.25 35.13 3.89
C LEU A 47 -12.90 36.05 2.86
N ASP A 48 -13.60 35.48 1.86
CA ASP A 48 -14.30 36.29 0.86
C ASP A 48 -15.37 37.21 1.49
N LEU A 49 -16.17 36.66 2.41
CA LEU A 49 -17.26 37.37 3.05
C LEU A 49 -16.79 38.44 4.05
N VAL A 50 -15.77 38.13 4.86
CA VAL A 50 -15.28 39.01 5.95
C VAL A 50 -14.37 40.10 5.42
N LEU A 51 -13.48 39.79 4.48
CA LEU A 51 -12.52 40.77 4.00
C LEU A 51 -13.16 41.80 3.07
N GLY A 52 -14.38 41.56 2.55
CA GLY A 52 -15.08 42.53 1.71
C GLY A 52 -14.28 42.94 0.46
N PHE A 53 -13.23 42.18 0.12
CA PHE A 53 -12.33 42.44 -1.00
C PHE A 53 -13.10 42.52 -2.33
N GLY A 54 -14.29 41.92 -2.41
CA GLY A 54 -15.25 42.10 -3.51
C GLY A 54 -15.72 43.54 -3.76
N LYS A 55 -15.64 44.48 -2.80
CA LYS A 55 -16.11 45.86 -3.02
C LYS A 55 -15.00 46.82 -3.41
N GLU A 56 -13.90 46.88 -2.67
CA GLU A 56 -12.84 47.87 -2.92
C GLU A 56 -12.02 47.57 -4.19
N ILE A 57 -11.79 46.29 -4.51
CA ILE A 57 -10.97 45.91 -5.67
C ILE A 57 -11.77 46.00 -6.98
N ASN A 58 -13.10 45.80 -6.92
CA ASN A 58 -13.99 45.97 -8.06
C ASN A 58 -14.13 47.45 -8.49
N GLU A 59 -13.89 48.41 -7.58
CA GLU A 59 -13.88 49.84 -7.91
C GLU A 59 -12.56 50.29 -8.55
N THR A 60 -11.42 49.69 -8.16
CA THR A 60 -10.10 50.07 -8.70
C THR A 60 -9.70 49.30 -9.96
N THR A 61 -10.15 48.05 -10.07
CA THR A 61 -9.99 47.22 -11.25
C THR A 61 -11.39 46.79 -11.66
N ASN A 62 -11.88 47.24 -12.80
CA ASN A 62 -13.21 46.92 -13.34
C ASN A 62 -13.30 45.44 -13.79
N SER A 63 -12.91 44.54 -12.91
CA SER A 63 -12.70 43.12 -13.14
C SER A 63 -13.06 42.37 -11.87
N ASN A 64 -13.97 41.41 -11.98
CA ASN A 64 -14.46 40.60 -10.87
C ASN A 64 -13.34 39.69 -10.34
N TRP A 65 -12.38 40.22 -9.58
CA TRP A 65 -11.20 39.50 -9.08
C TRP A 65 -11.60 38.23 -8.31
N PHE A 66 -12.76 38.25 -7.64
CA PHE A 66 -13.35 37.10 -6.97
C PHE A 66 -13.61 35.91 -7.92
N VAL A 67 -13.96 36.17 -9.18
CA VAL A 67 -14.14 35.13 -10.21
C VAL A 67 -12.82 34.43 -10.50
N TRP A 68 -11.70 35.16 -10.49
CA TRP A 68 -10.37 34.55 -10.62
C TRP A 68 -9.96 33.78 -9.38
N ALA A 69 -10.24 34.30 -8.18
CA ALA A 69 -9.97 33.62 -6.91
C ALA A 69 -10.74 32.30 -6.80
N ILE A 70 -12.05 32.30 -7.10
CA ILE A 70 -12.89 31.10 -7.07
C ILE A 70 -12.49 30.11 -8.16
N LEU A 71 -12.08 30.58 -9.36
CA LEU A 71 -11.60 29.72 -10.44
C LEU A 71 -10.31 28.98 -10.06
N ILE A 72 -9.34 29.69 -9.49
CA ILE A 72 -8.07 29.09 -9.04
C ILE A 72 -8.35 28.07 -7.94
N TRP A 73 -9.17 28.44 -6.95
CA TRP A 73 -9.54 27.55 -5.86
C TRP A 73 -10.28 26.29 -6.35
N PHE A 74 -11.21 26.47 -7.29
CA PHE A 74 -11.94 25.39 -7.93
C PHE A 74 -11.00 24.45 -8.70
N PHE A 75 -9.99 25.00 -9.40
CA PHE A 75 -9.01 24.19 -10.11
C PHE A 75 -8.15 23.32 -9.17
N PHE A 76 -7.70 23.91 -8.06
CA PHE A 76 -7.01 23.16 -7.00
C PHE A 76 -7.89 22.06 -6.40
N PHE A 77 -9.17 22.37 -6.14
CA PHE A 77 -10.13 21.37 -5.68
C PHE A 77 -10.30 20.23 -6.69
N LEU A 78 -10.42 20.54 -7.98
CA LEU A 78 -10.63 19.55 -9.02
C LEU A 78 -9.42 18.60 -9.14
N ILE A 79 -8.19 19.12 -9.11
CA ILE A 79 -6.97 18.30 -9.08
C ILE A 79 -6.95 17.41 -7.83
N HIS A 80 -7.25 17.99 -6.66
CA HIS A 80 -7.29 17.24 -5.41
C HIS A 80 -8.35 16.12 -5.45
N PHE A 81 -9.53 16.41 -5.99
CA PHE A 81 -10.61 15.46 -6.17
C PHE A 81 -10.21 14.32 -7.11
N ILE A 82 -9.62 14.62 -8.27
CA ILE A 82 -9.17 13.59 -9.21
C ILE A 82 -8.06 12.74 -8.58
N ASN A 83 -7.09 13.33 -7.90
CA ASN A 83 -6.01 12.58 -7.26
C ASN A 83 -6.54 11.66 -6.14
N VAL A 84 -7.40 12.18 -5.26
CA VAL A 84 -7.92 11.41 -4.14
C VAL A 84 -9.00 10.40 -4.57
N PHE A 85 -9.80 10.68 -5.60
CA PHE A 85 -10.90 9.82 -6.00
C PHE A 85 -10.53 8.85 -7.12
N VAL A 86 -9.75 9.30 -8.12
CA VAL A 86 -9.33 8.47 -9.25
C VAL A 86 -8.03 7.76 -8.91
N VAL A 87 -6.95 8.47 -8.54
CA VAL A 87 -5.64 7.81 -8.33
C VAL A 87 -5.68 6.88 -7.12
N ASN A 88 -6.25 7.31 -6.00
CA ASN A 88 -6.32 6.47 -4.80
C ASN A 88 -7.27 5.26 -4.92
N ARG A 89 -8.29 5.31 -5.81
CA ARG A 89 -9.21 4.19 -6.07
C ARG A 89 -8.69 3.27 -7.19
N PHE A 90 -8.13 3.83 -8.26
CA PHE A 90 -7.68 3.09 -9.45
C PHE A 90 -6.26 2.51 -9.29
N MET A 91 -5.33 3.27 -8.70
CA MET A 91 -4.01 2.79 -8.28
C MET A 91 -4.00 2.38 -6.80
N GLY A 92 -5.20 2.08 -6.30
CA GLY A 92 -5.41 1.54 -4.98
C GLY A 92 -5.05 0.07 -4.92
N LYS A 93 -5.25 -0.48 -3.73
CA LYS A 93 -4.89 -1.82 -3.32
C LYS A 93 -5.27 -2.97 -4.27
N GLU A 94 -6.31 -2.85 -5.09
CA GLU A 94 -6.66 -3.88 -6.09
C GLU A 94 -5.59 -4.03 -7.18
N TRP A 95 -4.92 -2.93 -7.55
CA TRP A 95 -3.79 -2.96 -8.47
C TRP A 95 -2.56 -3.60 -7.80
N GLU A 96 -2.31 -3.27 -6.53
CA GLU A 96 -1.22 -3.84 -5.73
C GLU A 96 -1.41 -5.36 -5.53
N GLU A 97 -2.63 -5.80 -5.23
CA GLU A 97 -2.98 -7.21 -5.05
C GLU A 97 -2.82 -7.99 -6.37
N LYS A 98 -3.23 -7.43 -7.51
CA LYS A 98 -2.99 -8.05 -8.83
C LYS A 98 -1.51 -8.19 -9.17
N GLN A 99 -0.70 -7.18 -8.88
CA GLN A 99 0.74 -7.24 -9.11
C GLN A 99 1.44 -8.22 -8.17
N LEU A 100 0.98 -8.30 -6.92
CA LEU A 100 1.50 -9.25 -5.93
C LEU A 100 1.18 -10.69 -6.34
N GLU A 101 -0.07 -10.98 -6.74
CA GLU A 101 -0.48 -12.29 -7.21
C GLU A 101 0.38 -12.75 -8.41
N PHE A 102 0.60 -11.85 -9.37
CA PHE A 102 1.48 -12.11 -10.51
C PHE A 102 2.93 -12.40 -10.12
N LEU A 103 3.47 -11.70 -9.12
CA LEU A 103 4.82 -11.93 -8.60
C LEU A 103 4.92 -13.26 -7.85
N ILE A 104 3.93 -13.59 -7.02
CA ILE A 104 3.86 -14.86 -6.28
C ILE A 104 3.76 -16.02 -7.27
N GLU A 105 2.94 -15.92 -8.30
CA GLU A 105 2.81 -16.95 -9.34
C GLU A 105 4.15 -17.22 -10.04
N LYS A 106 4.91 -16.16 -10.36
CA LYS A 106 6.26 -16.29 -10.94
C LYS A 106 7.24 -16.95 -9.97
N GLN A 107 7.20 -16.60 -8.70
CA GLN A 107 8.05 -17.21 -7.67
C GLN A 107 7.70 -18.69 -7.49
N GLN A 108 6.41 -19.04 -7.41
CA GLN A 108 5.94 -20.42 -7.30
C GLN A 108 6.40 -21.28 -8.49
N LYS A 109 6.29 -20.76 -9.71
CA LYS A 109 6.79 -21.46 -10.92
C LYS A 109 8.29 -21.72 -10.86
N LYS A 110 9.08 -20.80 -10.30
CA LYS A 110 10.53 -21.01 -10.11
C LYS A 110 10.79 -22.09 -9.05
N ILE A 111 10.10 -22.03 -7.92
CA ILE A 111 10.23 -23.04 -6.84
C ILE A 111 9.91 -24.43 -7.39
N ASN A 112 8.81 -24.59 -8.12
CA ASN A 112 8.42 -25.87 -8.70
C ASN A 112 9.50 -26.42 -9.66
N LYS A 113 10.09 -25.56 -10.50
CA LYS A 113 11.20 -25.96 -11.39
C LYS A 113 12.47 -26.33 -10.64
N LEU A 114 12.76 -25.64 -9.53
CA LEU A 114 13.90 -25.99 -8.67
C LEU A 114 13.65 -27.34 -7.99
N GLN A 115 12.44 -27.60 -7.48
CA GLN A 115 12.06 -28.88 -6.89
C GLN A 115 12.19 -30.02 -7.89
N GLU A 116 11.69 -29.85 -9.11
CA GLU A 116 11.80 -30.85 -10.18
C GLU A 116 13.27 -31.17 -10.53
N LYS A 117 14.16 -30.16 -10.52
CA LYS A 117 15.60 -30.39 -10.69
C LYS A 117 16.21 -31.14 -9.51
N ILE A 118 15.85 -30.78 -8.28
CA ILE A 118 16.35 -31.46 -7.07
C ILE A 118 15.92 -32.93 -7.09
N ASP A 119 14.66 -33.23 -7.40
CA ASP A 119 14.14 -34.60 -7.43
C ASP A 119 14.82 -35.44 -8.52
N LYS A 120 15.24 -34.80 -9.63
CA LYS A 120 15.99 -35.44 -10.71
C LYS A 120 17.46 -35.67 -10.36
N ASP A 121 18.13 -34.67 -9.78
CA ASP A 121 19.57 -34.72 -9.50
C ASP A 121 19.88 -35.47 -8.18
N TYR A 122 18.92 -35.52 -7.26
CA TYR A 122 18.98 -36.20 -5.95
C TYR A 122 17.65 -36.93 -5.66
N PRO A 123 17.39 -38.07 -6.31
CA PRO A 123 16.21 -38.87 -5.99
C PRO A 123 16.27 -39.26 -4.51
N LEU A 124 15.17 -39.03 -3.78
CA LEU A 124 15.08 -39.41 -2.38
C LEU A 124 15.42 -40.91 -2.25
N PRO A 125 16.30 -41.30 -1.32
CA PRO A 125 16.59 -42.72 -1.12
C PRO A 125 15.30 -43.44 -0.77
N SER A 126 15.05 -44.57 -1.45
CA SER A 126 13.93 -45.45 -1.15
C SER A 126 13.91 -45.75 0.36
N PRO A 127 12.74 -45.82 1.02
CA PRO A 127 12.63 -46.19 2.44
C PRO A 127 13.37 -47.49 2.80
N GLU A 128 13.65 -48.32 1.80
CA GLU A 128 14.43 -49.56 1.93
C GLU A 128 15.92 -49.35 2.21
N VAL A 129 16.50 -48.17 1.98
CA VAL A 129 17.92 -47.83 2.24
C VAL A 129 18.12 -47.15 3.61
N ALA A 130 17.05 -46.61 4.20
CA ALA A 130 17.11 -45.91 5.50
C ALA A 130 17.14 -46.87 6.71
N ASN A 131 16.75 -48.14 6.53
CA ASN A 131 16.53 -49.08 7.63
C ASN A 131 17.68 -50.10 7.82
N ASN A 132 18.71 -50.08 6.97
CA ASN A 132 19.72 -51.14 6.84
C ASN A 132 21.18 -50.66 6.94
N GLU A 133 21.48 -49.37 7.05
CA GLU A 133 22.85 -48.88 7.31
C GLU A 133 22.95 -47.97 8.55
N PRO A 134 23.57 -48.42 9.66
CA PRO A 134 23.55 -47.68 10.92
C PRO A 134 24.44 -46.42 10.99
N ASN A 135 25.25 -46.07 9.98
CA ASN A 135 26.20 -44.93 10.07
C ASN A 135 26.66 -44.39 8.70
N GLN A 136 25.75 -43.85 7.89
CA GLN A 136 26.12 -43.01 6.74
C GLN A 136 26.10 -41.53 7.15
N PRO A 137 27.17 -40.74 6.93
CA PRO A 137 27.15 -39.31 7.19
C PRO A 137 26.13 -38.62 6.28
N LEU A 138 25.32 -37.71 6.84
CA LEU A 138 24.37 -36.91 6.07
C LEU A 138 25.06 -36.22 4.89
N PRO A 139 24.40 -36.10 3.72
CA PRO A 139 24.95 -35.40 2.59
C PRO A 139 25.31 -33.96 2.98
N PRO A 140 26.43 -33.40 2.49
CA PRO A 140 26.86 -32.07 2.85
C PRO A 140 25.77 -31.06 2.49
N LYS A 141 25.45 -30.20 3.46
CA LYS A 141 24.44 -29.15 3.32
C LYS A 141 24.83 -28.27 2.13
N PRO A 142 23.89 -27.96 1.20
CA PRO A 142 24.21 -27.09 0.08
C PRO A 142 24.74 -25.75 0.61
N SER A 143 25.92 -25.38 0.12
CA SER A 143 26.55 -24.09 0.41
C SER A 143 25.68 -22.99 -0.17
N VAL A 144 24.98 -22.29 0.72
CA VAL A 144 24.19 -21.08 0.46
C VAL A 144 25.11 -19.93 0.05
#